data_AF-A0A7S2MUZ1-F1
#
_entry.id   AF-A0A7S2MUZ1-F1
#
_cell.length_a   1.000
_cell.length_b   1.000
_cell.length_c   1.000
_cell.angle_alpha   90.00
_cell.angle_beta   90.00
_cell.angle_gamma   90.00
#
_symmetry.space_group_name_H-M   'P 1'
#
loop_
_entity.id
_entity.type
_entity.pdbx_description
1 polymer ?
#
loop_
_entity_poly.entity_id
_entity_poly.type
_entity_poly.pdbx_seq_one_letter_code
_entity_poly.pdbx_strand_id
1 'polypeptide(L)'
;RSLLKQGKAQLQPGDGVEGQLGGAVVRLNFVPLDRYTSLGPERADRNSCVGCGSPDVARFYIVPRQFFVHLPIAWKSSNCHDIVLLCPNCRLRIERRQSERAEALLLQHGGRAPRSGQ
;
A
#
# COMPACT_ATOMS: atom_id res chain seq x y z
N ARG A 1 -14.20 15.33 -1.71
CA ARG A 1 -14.40 15.80 -0.31
C ARG A 1 -13.07 15.72 0.40
N SER A 2 -12.55 16.88 0.83
CA SER A 2 -11.21 17.06 1.40
C SER A 2 -10.99 16.18 2.64
N LEU A 3 -9.88 15.44 2.67
CA LEU A 3 -9.43 14.72 3.87
C LEU A 3 -8.83 15.76 4.82
N LEU A 4 -9.59 16.17 5.84
CA LEU A 4 -9.04 16.93 6.95
C LEU A 4 -7.99 16.07 7.67
N LYS A 5 -6.71 16.34 7.38
CA LYS A 5 -5.58 15.87 8.19
C LYS A 5 -5.63 16.62 9.52
N GLN A 6 -6.35 16.09 10.50
CA GLN A 6 -6.28 16.59 11.86
C GLN A 6 -5.05 15.99 12.55
N GLY A 7 -3.90 16.63 12.34
CA GLY A 7 -2.72 16.44 13.16
C GLY A 7 -2.20 17.81 13.56
N LYS A 8 -2.35 18.18 14.84
CA LYS A 8 -1.71 19.39 15.37
C LYS A 8 -0.25 19.04 15.65
N ALA A 9 0.67 19.61 14.89
CA ALA A 9 2.09 19.58 15.24
C ALA A 9 2.30 20.52 16.43
N GLN A 10 2.90 20.01 17.51
CA GLN A 10 3.34 20.84 18.63
C GLN A 10 4.86 20.95 18.56
N LEU A 11 5.33 22.20 18.62
CA LEU A 11 6.74 22.49 18.83
C LEU A 11 7.02 22.24 20.31
N GLN A 12 7.89 21.28 20.62
CA GLN A 12 8.41 21.13 21.96
C GLN A 12 9.85 21.65 21.99
N PRO A 13 10.28 22.29 23.09
CA PRO A 13 11.69 22.49 23.32
C PRO A 13 12.36 21.12 23.28
N GLY A 14 13.41 20.98 22.46
CA GLY A 14 14.19 19.75 22.48
C GLY A 14 14.83 19.61 23.86
N ASP A 15 14.71 18.45 24.48
CA ASP A 15 15.52 18.06 25.63
C ASP A 15 16.96 17.88 25.13
N GLY A 16 17.62 19.02 24.90
CA GLY A 16 19.01 19.07 24.49
C GLY A 16 19.87 18.61 25.66
N VAL A 17 20.60 17.52 25.45
CA VAL A 17 21.86 17.29 26.16
C VAL A 17 22.72 18.54 25.93
N GLU A 18 23.22 19.12 27.03
CA GLU A 18 23.94 20.39 27.04
C GLU A 18 25.02 20.42 25.94
N GLY A 19 24.85 21.30 24.94
CA GLY A 19 25.91 21.60 23.97
C GLY A 19 25.51 21.80 22.50
N GLN A 20 24.28 21.45 22.07
CA GLN A 20 23.92 21.54 20.63
C GLN A 20 22.79 22.54 20.38
N LEU A 21 23.01 23.48 19.43
CA LEU A 21 22.14 24.59 19.01
C LEU A 21 20.63 24.33 19.15
N GLY A 22 19.94 25.26 19.81
CA GLY A 22 18.51 25.26 20.12
C GLY A 22 17.60 25.27 18.89
N GLY A 23 17.49 24.13 18.22
CA GLY A 23 16.50 23.87 17.19
C GLY A 23 15.21 23.34 17.81
N ALA A 24 14.09 23.99 17.54
CA ALA A 24 12.77 23.46 17.90
C ALA A 24 12.57 22.08 17.25
N VAL A 25 12.29 21.05 18.04
CA VAL A 25 12.01 19.71 17.54
C VAL A 25 10.51 19.61 17.25
N VAL A 26 10.16 19.33 15.99
CA VAL A 26 8.77 19.08 15.60
C VAL A 26 8.41 17.65 15.98
N ARG A 27 7.65 17.47 17.08
CA ARG A 27 7.12 16.17 17.46
C ARG A 27 5.73 16.00 16.85
N LEU A 28 5.62 15.07 15.90
CA LEU A 28 4.37 14.72 15.25
C LEU A 28 3.62 13.71 16.11
N ASN A 29 2.48 14.12 16.66
CA ASN A 29 1.57 13.24 17.38
C ASN A 29 0.69 12.50 16.38
N PHE A 30 1.23 11.45 15.75
CA PHE A 30 0.42 10.55 14.94
C PHE A 30 -0.45 9.70 15.86
N VAL A 31 -1.76 9.95 15.83
CA VAL A 31 -2.74 9.00 16.33
C VAL A 31 -3.20 8.19 15.13
N PRO A 32 -2.98 6.87 15.08
CA PRO A 32 -3.54 6.05 14.02
C PRO A 32 -5.04 6.27 14.02
N LEU A 33 -5.59 6.61 12.85
CA LEU A 33 -7.03 6.71 12.69
C LEU A 33 -7.58 5.29 12.67
N ASP A 34 -7.71 4.68 13.85
CA ASP A 34 -8.35 3.39 14.04
C ASP A 34 -9.84 3.54 13.70
N ARG A 35 -10.16 3.50 12.42
CA ARG A 35 -11.54 3.33 11.95
C ARG A 35 -12.11 1.96 12.37
N TYR A 36 -11.27 1.09 12.93
CA TYR A 36 -11.62 -0.25 13.38
C TYR A 36 -12.40 -0.24 14.71
N THR A 37 -12.17 0.73 15.60
CA THR A 37 -12.86 0.77 16.91
C THR A 37 -14.37 0.98 16.76
N SER A 38 -14.80 1.75 15.76
CA SER A 38 -16.20 2.01 15.45
C SER A 38 -16.94 0.86 14.76
N LEU A 39 -16.24 -0.19 14.32
CA LEU A 39 -16.82 -1.30 13.56
C LEU A 39 -17.11 -2.55 14.42
N GLY A 40 -16.70 -2.54 15.68
CA GLY A 40 -16.80 -3.70 16.59
C GLY A 40 -15.70 -4.74 16.34
N PRO A 41 -15.32 -5.53 17.35
CA PRO A 41 -14.21 -6.50 17.25
C PRO A 41 -14.41 -7.53 16.12
N GLU A 42 -15.66 -7.91 15.86
CA GLU A 42 -16.09 -8.81 14.77
C GLU A 42 -15.72 -8.33 13.36
N ARG A 43 -15.58 -7.01 13.13
CA ARG A 43 -15.24 -6.43 11.82
C ARG A 43 -13.78 -6.01 11.71
N ALA A 44 -13.10 -5.81 12.83
CA ALA A 44 -11.68 -5.49 12.85
C ALA A 44 -10.82 -6.65 12.32
N ASP A 45 -11.30 -7.89 12.49
CA ASP A 45 -10.55 -9.11 12.15
C ASP A 45 -10.92 -9.73 10.80
N ARG A 46 -11.84 -9.09 10.05
CA ARG A 46 -12.30 -9.61 8.75
C ARG A 46 -11.55 -8.98 7.61
N ASN A 47 -10.79 -9.81 6.91
CA ASN A 47 -10.23 -9.53 5.60
C ASN A 47 -11.32 -9.01 4.66
N SER A 48 -11.14 -7.80 4.14
CA SER A 48 -12.12 -7.12 3.29
C SER A 48 -11.45 -6.46 2.09
N CYS A 49 -12.24 -6.28 1.02
CA CYS A 49 -11.76 -5.74 -0.24
C CYS A 49 -11.32 -4.29 -0.01
N VAL A 50 -10.06 -3.96 -0.29
CA VAL A 50 -9.54 -2.60 -0.11
C VAL A 50 -10.21 -1.58 -1.04
N GLY A 51 -10.86 -2.05 -2.12
CA GLY A 51 -11.57 -1.20 -3.08
C GLY A 51 -13.02 -0.87 -2.69
N CYS A 52 -13.75 -1.79 -2.06
CA CYS A 52 -15.19 -1.61 -1.78
C CYS A 52 -15.69 -2.14 -0.43
N GLY A 53 -14.84 -2.80 0.36
CA GLY A 53 -15.18 -3.37 1.67
C GLY A 53 -15.88 -4.73 1.64
N SER A 54 -16.11 -5.34 0.47
CA SER A 54 -16.68 -6.69 0.35
C SER A 54 -15.84 -7.74 1.10
N PRO A 55 -16.46 -8.69 1.83
CA PRO A 55 -15.75 -9.74 2.56
C PRO A 55 -15.26 -10.88 1.65
N ASP A 56 -15.88 -11.07 0.47
CA ASP A 56 -15.40 -12.04 -0.53
C ASP A 56 -14.15 -11.49 -1.21
N VAL A 57 -12.98 -11.99 -0.84
CA VAL A 57 -11.69 -11.45 -1.27
C VAL A 57 -10.68 -12.53 -1.65
N ALA A 58 -9.86 -12.18 -2.64
CA ALA A 58 -8.66 -12.91 -3.01
C ALA A 58 -7.45 -11.98 -3.02
N ARG A 59 -6.25 -12.58 -2.91
CA ARG A 59 -4.98 -11.86 -3.04
C ARG A 59 -4.83 -11.32 -4.46
N PHE A 60 -4.44 -10.06 -4.55
CA PHE A 60 -4.09 -9.37 -5.78
C PHE A 60 -2.70 -8.75 -5.62
N TYR A 61 -1.81 -9.06 -6.56
CA TYR A 61 -0.44 -8.55 -6.55
C TYR A 61 -0.43 -7.19 -7.24
N ILE A 62 0.00 -6.16 -6.51
CA ILE A 62 0.15 -4.80 -7.05
C ILE A 62 1.18 -4.82 -8.18
N VAL A 63 2.31 -5.47 -7.93
CA VAL A 63 3.35 -5.69 -8.93
C VAL A 63 3.02 -7.00 -9.67
N PRO A 64 2.83 -6.98 -11.01
CA PRO A 64 2.64 -8.19 -11.80
C PRO A 64 3.79 -9.19 -11.62
N ARG A 65 3.48 -10.48 -11.49
CA ARG A 65 4.48 -11.54 -11.25
C ARG A 65 5.58 -11.59 -12.32
N GLN A 66 5.27 -11.29 -13.57
CA GLN A 66 6.27 -11.23 -14.65
C GLN A 66 7.39 -10.21 -14.41
N PHE A 67 7.17 -9.19 -13.56
CA PHE A 67 8.20 -8.22 -13.21
C PHE A 67 9.10 -8.69 -12.08
N PHE A 68 8.68 -9.67 -11.28
CA PHE A 68 9.47 -10.12 -10.14
C PHE A 68 10.83 -10.64 -10.58
N VAL A 69 10.97 -11.25 -11.76
CA VAL A 69 12.29 -11.70 -12.24
C VAL A 69 13.30 -10.55 -12.40
N HIS A 70 12.81 -9.34 -12.71
CA HIS A 70 13.62 -8.15 -12.94
C HIS A 70 13.89 -7.33 -11.66
N LEU A 71 13.24 -7.65 -10.54
CA LEU A 71 13.42 -6.90 -9.29
C LEU A 71 14.71 -7.29 -8.55
N PRO A 72 15.41 -6.33 -7.90
CA PRO A 72 16.51 -6.62 -6.99
C PRO A 72 16.10 -7.57 -5.85
N ILE A 73 17.03 -8.40 -5.38
CA ILE A 73 16.78 -9.38 -4.29
C ILE A 73 16.29 -8.70 -3.01
N ALA A 74 16.85 -7.53 -2.69
CA ALA A 74 16.46 -6.75 -1.51
C ALA A 74 14.97 -6.36 -1.50
N TRP A 75 14.31 -6.30 -2.67
CA TRP A 75 12.90 -5.94 -2.80
C TRP A 75 11.99 -7.17 -2.82
N LYS A 76 12.54 -8.35 -3.13
CA LYS A 76 11.84 -9.64 -3.12
C LYS A 76 11.67 -10.21 -1.70
N SER A 77 12.58 -9.87 -0.79
CA SER A 77 12.58 -10.37 0.59
C SER A 77 11.46 -9.79 1.45
N SER A 78 11.00 -8.56 1.15
CA SER A 78 9.86 -7.91 1.84
C SER A 78 8.53 -8.13 1.10
N ASN A 79 8.11 -9.39 0.95
CA ASN A 79 7.03 -9.78 0.03
C ASN A 79 5.59 -9.44 0.49
N CYS A 80 5.39 -8.95 1.72
CA CYS A 80 4.04 -8.77 2.29
C CYS A 80 3.34 -7.46 1.91
N HIS A 81 4.04 -6.43 1.42
CA HIS A 81 3.46 -5.11 1.20
C HIS A 81 2.83 -4.93 -0.21
N ASP A 82 3.24 -5.75 -1.19
CA ASP A 82 2.78 -5.65 -2.58
C ASP A 82 1.55 -6.51 -2.88
N ILE A 83 0.87 -7.00 -1.84
CA ILE A 83 -0.32 -7.85 -1.95
C ILE A 83 -1.46 -7.15 -1.24
N VAL A 84 -2.57 -6.94 -1.96
CA VAL A 84 -3.82 -6.42 -1.43
C VAL A 84 -4.94 -7.42 -1.59
N LEU A 85 -6.02 -7.24 -0.83
CA LEU A 85 -7.22 -8.06 -0.92
C LEU A 85 -8.27 -7.36 -1.77
N LEU A 86 -8.72 -8.01 -2.83
CA LEU A 86 -9.78 -7.50 -3.72
C LEU A 86 -10.89 -8.54 -3.91
N CYS A 87 -12.13 -8.06 -3.98
CA CYS A 87 -13.24 -8.88 -4.44
C CYS A 87 -13.23 -9.07 -5.95
N PRO A 88 -13.94 -10.07 -6.50
CA PRO A 88 -13.98 -10.35 -7.94
C PRO A 88 -14.34 -9.10 -8.79
N ASN A 89 -15.32 -8.31 -8.34
CA ASN A 89 -15.76 -7.10 -9.05
C ASN A 89 -14.66 -6.02 -9.12
N CYS A 90 -13.98 -5.75 -8.00
CA CYS A 90 -12.90 -4.77 -7.97
C CYS A 90 -11.67 -5.27 -8.76
N ARG A 91 -11.40 -6.57 -8.69
CA ARG A 91 -10.32 -7.22 -9.43
C ARG A 91 -10.52 -7.07 -10.94
N LEU A 92 -11.71 -7.42 -11.47
CA LEU A 92 -12.03 -7.29 -12.89
C LEU A 92 -11.84 -5.86 -13.44
N ARG A 93 -12.16 -4.84 -12.63
CA ARG A 93 -11.98 -3.42 -13.02
C ARG A 93 -10.52 -3.03 -13.21
N ILE A 94 -9.60 -3.68 -12.49
CA ILE A 94 -8.18 -3.32 -12.46
C ILE A 94 -7.36 -4.25 -13.35
N GLU A 95 -7.66 -5.55 -13.39
CA GLU A 95 -6.88 -6.56 -14.11
C GLU A 95 -6.63 -6.18 -15.56
N ARG A 96 -7.66 -5.75 -16.29
CA ARG A 96 -7.51 -5.35 -17.69
C ARG A 96 -6.48 -4.23 -17.85
N ARG A 97 -6.63 -3.15 -17.06
CA ARG A 97 -5.72 -1.99 -17.12
C ARG A 97 -4.30 -2.35 -16.65
N GLN A 98 -4.19 -3.20 -15.64
CA GLN A 98 -2.89 -3.68 -15.15
C GLN A 98 -2.17 -4.50 -16.22
N SER A 99 -2.89 -5.43 -16.87
CA SER A 99 -2.35 -6.25 -17.96
C SER A 99 -1.91 -5.42 -19.16
N GLU A 100 -2.77 -4.51 -19.63
CA GLU A 100 -2.45 -3.59 -20.74
C GLU A 100 -1.19 -2.75 -20.43
N ARG A 101 -1.10 -2.22 -19.20
CA ARG A 101 0.06 -1.43 -18.77
C ARG A 101 1.32 -2.29 -18.64
N ALA A 102 1.18 -3.50 -18.12
CA ALA A 102 2.30 -4.41 -17.93
C ALA A 102 2.88 -4.87 -19.28
N GLU A 103 2.02 -5.19 -20.24
CA GLU A 103 2.42 -5.51 -21.62
C GLU A 103 3.14 -4.35 -22.29
N ALA A 104 2.61 -3.13 -22.19
CA ALA A 104 3.24 -1.94 -22.76
C ALA A 104 4.65 -1.70 -22.16
N LEU A 105 4.82 -1.89 -20.86
CA LEU A 105 6.12 -1.74 -20.19
C LEU A 105 7.10 -2.85 -20.60
N LEU A 106 6.63 -4.09 -20.77
CA LEU A 106 7.48 -5.17 -21.28
C LEU A 106 7.99 -4.85 -22.68
N LEU A 107 7.10 -4.42 -23.57
CA LEU A 107 7.47 -4.06 -24.95
C LEU A 107 8.48 -2.90 -24.97
N GLN A 108 8.27 -1.86 -24.17
CA GLN A 108 9.16 -0.69 -24.10
C GLN A 108 10.57 -1.04 -23.62
N HIS A 109 10.71 -2.00 -22.71
CA HIS A 109 11.98 -2.34 -22.07
C HIS A 109 12.58 -3.67 -22.56
N GLY A 110 12.08 -4.23 -23.67
CA GLY A 110 12.57 -5.48 -24.25
C GLY A 110 12.26 -6.73 -23.41
N GLY A 111 11.31 -6.64 -22.49
CA GLY A 111 10.80 -7.76 -21.72
C GLY A 111 9.86 -8.64 -22.54
N ARG A 112 9.84 -9.94 -22.26
CA ARG A 112 8.97 -10.88 -22.96
C ARG A 112 7.55 -10.80 -22.40
N ALA A 113 6.56 -10.57 -23.25
CA ALA A 113 5.14 -10.66 -22.86
C ALA A 113 4.83 -12.05 -22.25
N PRO A 114 3.96 -12.13 -21.23
CA PRO A 114 3.53 -13.42 -20.70
C PRO A 114 2.91 -14.23 -21.84
N ARG A 115 3.28 -15.51 -21.96
CA ARG A 115 2.62 -16.41 -22.91
C ARG A 115 1.18 -16.57 -22.45
N SER A 116 0.22 -16.09 -23.22
CA SER A 116 -1.18 -16.49 -23.08
C SER A 116 -1.23 -18.02 -23.14
N GLY A 117 -1.96 -18.63 -22.21
CA GLY A 117 -1.88 -20.05 -21.83
C GLY A 117 -1.75 -21.07 -22.96
N GLN A 118 -0.90 -22.07 -22.72
CA GLN A 118 -1.17 -23.46 -23.09
C GLN A 118 -2.10 -24.06 -22.03
#